data_AF-A0A1K1P6N4-F1
#
_entry.id   AF-A0A1K1P6N4-F1
#
_cell.length_a   1.000
_cell.length_b   1.000
_cell.length_c   1.000
_cell.angle_alpha   90.00
_cell.angle_beta   90.00
_cell.angle_gamma   90.00
#
_symmetry.space_group_name_H-M   'P 1'
#
loop_
_entity.id
_entity.type
_entity.pdbx_description
1 polymer ?
#
loop_
_entity_poly.entity_id
_entity_poly.type
_entity_poly.pdbx_seq_one_letter_code
_entity_poly.pdbx_strand_id
1 'polypeptide(L)'
;MAENKKILLYRIDEQAKNVIFVVTEDDPKLWGNISEDMQTILSFDEIFRDITEFRNGFLDYEQLTDELIGTINGRGAVFREILERFDDNRLNSFNFFTRYYSDTLRDIFLSARADIDKAGAFFNTRALKKSTEYVNEVFNNIREVMRDDWNFDFNSESDMKAFRLSFDKIIIRGNDRNDIYTVADTALVNFFYDFSFAIHSRKLYVCSCKYCGKVFLGKKNAVCCDGTECQATYQNELKNAKRRERDNGTYQKYLTKLSNYIGQQKPKLSARVNEDSEVLQRFDKERKAYTQILKDKIEEYQAENRLPDDEMEQFYIQLRKKFARFWNGLAVEWEKEHRGEL
;
A
#
# COMPACT_ATOMS: atom_id res chain seq x y z
N MET A 1 -33.31 -25.23 13.38
CA MET A 1 -32.34 -24.16 13.09
C MET A 1 -31.00 -24.68 13.58
N ALA A 2 -30.03 -24.78 12.68
CA ALA A 2 -28.84 -25.61 12.89
C ALA A 2 -27.99 -25.07 14.06
N GLU A 3 -27.70 -25.94 15.03
CA GLU A 3 -26.53 -25.78 15.88
C GLU A 3 -25.32 -25.69 14.94
N ASN A 4 -24.48 -24.65 15.09
CA ASN A 4 -23.23 -24.40 14.35
C ASN A 4 -23.36 -23.73 12.98
N LYS A 5 -24.12 -22.62 12.88
CA LYS A 5 -24.06 -21.75 11.69
C LYS A 5 -22.69 -21.07 11.61
N LYS A 6 -21.99 -21.18 10.49
CA LYS A 6 -20.76 -20.41 10.24
C LYS A 6 -21.09 -18.93 10.02
N ILE A 7 -20.27 -18.07 10.60
CA ILE A 7 -20.31 -16.61 10.45
C ILE A 7 -18.94 -16.10 10.02
N LEU A 8 -18.95 -15.00 9.27
CA LEU A 8 -17.74 -14.25 8.95
C LEU A 8 -17.65 -13.04 9.88
N LEU A 9 -16.51 -12.90 10.53
CA LEU A 9 -16.15 -11.73 11.30
C LEU A 9 -15.13 -10.91 10.51
N TYR A 10 -15.27 -9.59 10.54
CA TYR A 10 -14.25 -8.72 9.98
C TYR A 10 -13.88 -7.58 10.94
N ARG A 11 -12.64 -7.12 10.81
CA ARG A 11 -12.10 -5.94 11.48
C ARG A 11 -11.23 -5.16 10.50
N ILE A 12 -11.49 -3.86 10.38
CA ILE A 12 -10.69 -2.96 9.56
C ILE A 12 -9.70 -2.23 10.46
N ASP A 13 -8.41 -2.47 10.27
CA ASP A 13 -7.35 -1.65 10.86
C ASP A 13 -6.94 -0.59 9.84
N GLU A 14 -7.53 0.59 9.99
CA GLU A 14 -7.20 1.69 9.11
C GLU A 14 -5.71 2.08 9.21
N GLN A 15 -5.08 1.98 10.40
CA GLN A 15 -3.70 2.43 10.64
C GLN A 15 -2.71 1.57 9.89
N ALA A 16 -2.84 0.25 10.03
CA ALA A 16 -2.06 -0.72 9.29
C ALA A 16 -2.50 -0.85 7.82
N LYS A 17 -3.64 -0.25 7.44
CA LYS A 17 -4.29 -0.40 6.13
C LYS A 17 -4.50 -1.88 5.76
N ASN A 18 -5.03 -2.64 6.71
CA ASN A 18 -5.39 -4.03 6.48
C ASN A 18 -6.79 -4.35 7.02
N VAL A 19 -7.33 -5.45 6.53
CA VAL A 19 -8.59 -6.04 6.97
C VAL A 19 -8.29 -7.45 7.44
N ILE A 20 -8.86 -7.80 8.58
CA ILE A 20 -8.73 -9.10 9.21
C ILE A 20 -10.09 -9.79 9.11
N PHE A 21 -10.10 -10.97 8.50
CA PHE A 21 -11.26 -11.83 8.40
C PHE A 21 -11.09 -13.09 9.24
N VAL A 22 -12.17 -13.52 9.89
CA VAL A 22 -12.23 -14.77 10.66
C VAL A 22 -13.52 -15.48 10.33
N VAL A 23 -13.42 -16.72 9.83
CA VAL A 23 -14.59 -17.60 9.68
C VAL A 23 -14.67 -18.49 10.91
N THR A 24 -15.79 -18.42 11.63
CA THR A 24 -16.00 -19.19 12.86
C THR A 24 -17.45 -19.65 12.97
N GLU A 25 -17.78 -20.48 13.95
CA GLU A 25 -19.15 -20.84 14.25
C GLU A 25 -19.78 -19.76 15.15
N ASP A 26 -21.09 -19.58 15.02
CA ASP A 26 -21.92 -18.70 15.87
C ASP A 26 -22.11 -19.30 17.27
N ASP A 27 -21.00 -19.54 17.98
CA ASP A 27 -20.94 -20.01 19.36
C ASP A 27 -20.00 -19.12 20.19
N PRO A 28 -20.53 -18.38 21.19
CA PRO A 28 -19.74 -17.56 22.11
C PRO A 28 -18.56 -18.27 22.77
N LYS A 29 -18.63 -19.59 22.96
CA LYS A 29 -17.55 -20.38 23.56
C LYS A 29 -16.32 -20.50 22.65
N LEU A 30 -16.52 -20.43 21.33
CA LEU A 30 -15.45 -20.56 20.34
C LEU A 30 -14.77 -19.22 20.07
N TRP A 31 -15.47 -18.10 20.21
CA TRP A 31 -14.92 -16.77 19.91
C TRP A 31 -13.74 -16.38 20.81
N GLY A 32 -13.73 -16.84 22.06
CA GLY A 32 -12.61 -16.62 22.98
C GLY A 32 -11.30 -17.29 22.56
N ASN A 33 -11.36 -18.25 21.62
CA ASN A 33 -10.22 -19.04 21.15
C ASN A 33 -9.76 -18.63 19.74
N ILE A 34 -10.21 -17.47 19.22
CA ILE A 34 -9.76 -16.97 17.91
C ILE A 34 -8.27 -16.62 17.99
N SER A 35 -7.45 -17.51 17.44
CA SER A 35 -6.00 -17.41 17.34
C SER A 35 -5.56 -16.78 16.01
N GLU A 36 -4.28 -16.40 15.91
CA GLU A 36 -3.75 -15.71 14.74
C GLU A 36 -3.76 -16.56 13.46
N ASP A 37 -3.62 -17.88 13.58
CA ASP A 37 -3.68 -18.84 12.47
C ASP A 37 -5.09 -18.98 11.86
N MET A 38 -6.14 -18.57 12.58
CA MET A 38 -7.51 -18.51 12.07
C MET A 38 -7.80 -17.22 11.29
N GLN A 39 -6.87 -16.27 11.27
CA GLN A 39 -7.06 -14.95 10.68
C GLN A 39 -6.54 -14.93 9.24
N THR A 40 -7.38 -14.43 8.34
CA THR A 40 -6.94 -14.00 7.00
C THR A 40 -6.73 -12.49 7.05
N ILE A 41 -5.48 -12.06 6.91
CA ILE A 41 -5.11 -10.64 6.92
C ILE A 41 -4.77 -10.21 5.50
N LEU A 42 -5.51 -9.22 4.98
CA LEU A 42 -5.34 -8.69 3.64
C LEU A 42 -5.13 -7.19 3.72
N SER A 43 -4.15 -6.67 2.97
CA SER A 43 -3.96 -5.22 2.82
C SER A 43 -5.13 -4.59 2.06
N PHE A 44 -5.32 -3.28 2.22
CA PHE A 44 -6.33 -2.54 1.46
C PHE A 44 -6.16 -2.71 -0.05
N ASP A 45 -4.92 -2.77 -0.54
CA ASP A 45 -4.63 -2.99 -1.97
C ASP A 45 -5.04 -4.40 -2.43
N GLU A 46 -4.81 -5.42 -1.61
CA GLU A 46 -5.27 -6.79 -1.88
C GLU A 46 -6.78 -6.89 -1.87
N ILE A 47 -7.45 -6.25 -0.91
CA ILE A 47 -8.91 -6.19 -0.87
C ILE A 47 -9.46 -5.50 -2.10
N PHE A 48 -8.92 -4.33 -2.46
CA PHE A 48 -9.35 -3.59 -3.63
C PHE A 48 -9.17 -4.43 -4.91
N ARG A 49 -8.02 -5.10 -5.06
CA ARG A 49 -7.77 -6.02 -6.18
C ARG A 49 -8.78 -7.16 -6.20
N ASP A 50 -8.94 -7.86 -5.08
CA ASP A 50 -9.79 -9.03 -5.01
C ASP A 50 -11.27 -8.67 -5.26
N ILE A 51 -11.74 -7.55 -4.73
CA ILE A 51 -13.08 -7.01 -5.05
C ILE A 51 -13.22 -6.73 -6.55
N THR A 52 -12.23 -6.06 -7.14
CA THR A 52 -12.28 -5.68 -8.57
C THR A 52 -12.26 -6.92 -9.47
N GLU A 53 -11.40 -7.89 -9.18
CA GLU A 53 -11.33 -9.16 -9.91
C GLU A 53 -12.63 -9.95 -9.80
N PHE A 54 -13.18 -10.09 -8.59
CA PHE A 54 -14.44 -10.80 -8.38
C PHE A 54 -15.58 -10.10 -9.12
N ARG A 55 -15.68 -8.78 -9.02
CA ARG A 55 -16.70 -7.98 -9.71
C ARG A 55 -16.62 -8.14 -11.23
N ASN A 56 -15.43 -8.09 -11.80
CA ASN A 56 -15.23 -8.26 -13.24
C ASN A 56 -15.63 -9.66 -13.73
N GLY A 57 -15.44 -10.69 -12.89
CA GLY A 57 -15.86 -12.07 -13.17
C GLY A 57 -17.29 -12.41 -12.70
N PHE A 58 -18.03 -11.45 -12.14
CA PHE A 58 -19.28 -11.76 -11.45
C PHE A 58 -20.38 -12.29 -12.39
N LEU A 59 -20.37 -11.91 -13.67
CA LEU A 59 -21.36 -12.39 -14.64
C LEU A 59 -21.30 -13.91 -14.83
N ASP A 60 -20.11 -14.48 -14.94
CA ASP A 60 -19.93 -15.93 -15.10
C ASP A 60 -20.34 -16.67 -13.82
N TYR A 61 -20.00 -16.08 -12.66
CA TYR A 61 -20.42 -16.57 -11.36
C TYR A 61 -21.95 -16.54 -11.20
N GLU A 62 -22.59 -15.49 -11.71
CA GLU A 62 -24.03 -15.32 -11.68
C GLU A 62 -24.75 -16.38 -12.50
N GLN A 63 -24.30 -16.63 -13.73
CA GLN A 63 -24.85 -17.66 -14.59
C GLN A 63 -24.78 -19.05 -13.96
N LEU A 64 -23.63 -19.40 -13.37
CA LEU A 64 -23.46 -20.69 -12.70
C LEU A 64 -24.40 -20.85 -11.50
N THR A 65 -24.63 -19.76 -10.77
CA THR A 65 -25.54 -19.76 -9.61
C THR A 65 -27.00 -19.88 -10.05
N ASP A 66 -27.39 -19.25 -11.16
CA ASP A 66 -28.72 -19.40 -11.77
C ASP A 66 -28.99 -20.84 -12.23
N GLU A 67 -28.00 -21.50 -12.83
CA GLU A 67 -28.08 -22.91 -13.20
C GLU A 67 -28.32 -23.80 -11.97
N LEU A 68 -27.64 -23.53 -10.85
CA LEU A 68 -27.86 -24.24 -9.58
C LEU A 68 -29.27 -24.02 -9.03
N ILE A 69 -29.75 -22.77 -9.02
CA ILE A 69 -31.11 -22.45 -8.57
C ILE A 69 -32.15 -23.16 -9.44
N GLY A 70 -31.98 -23.14 -10.77
CA GLY A 70 -32.89 -23.78 -11.71
C GLY A 70 -32.96 -25.31 -11.54
N THR A 71 -31.87 -25.93 -11.09
CA THR A 71 -31.78 -27.40 -10.94
C THR A 71 -32.04 -27.89 -9.51
N ILE A 72 -32.19 -27.00 -8.53
CA ILE A 72 -32.28 -27.37 -7.11
C ILE A 72 -33.48 -28.26 -6.79
N ASN A 73 -34.62 -28.03 -7.45
CA ASN A 73 -35.84 -28.86 -7.34
C ASN A 73 -35.88 -30.03 -8.35
N GLY A 74 -34.88 -30.12 -9.22
CA GLY A 74 -34.80 -31.08 -10.30
C GLY A 74 -34.11 -32.39 -9.91
N ARG A 75 -33.61 -33.10 -10.93
CA ARG A 75 -32.88 -34.36 -10.75
C ARG A 75 -31.56 -34.11 -10.01
N GLY A 76 -31.35 -34.81 -8.90
CA GLY A 76 -30.15 -34.62 -8.07
C GLY A 76 -28.81 -34.87 -8.78
N ALA A 77 -28.79 -35.71 -9.83
CA ALA A 77 -27.59 -35.90 -10.65
C ALA A 77 -27.15 -34.61 -11.38
N VAL A 78 -28.12 -33.87 -11.95
CA VAL A 78 -27.86 -32.61 -12.67
C VAL A 78 -27.40 -31.53 -11.69
N PHE A 79 -28.04 -31.44 -10.51
CA PHE A 79 -27.60 -30.54 -9.46
C PHE A 79 -26.15 -30.79 -9.03
N ARG A 80 -25.75 -32.06 -8.86
CA ARG A 80 -24.38 -32.41 -8.47
C ARG A 80 -23.35 -32.06 -9.53
N GLU A 81 -23.65 -32.30 -10.81
CA GLU A 81 -22.76 -31.94 -11.92
C GLU A 81 -22.48 -30.43 -11.97
N ILE A 82 -23.50 -29.61 -11.74
CA ILE A 82 -23.34 -28.14 -11.71
C ILE A 82 -22.61 -27.71 -10.41
N LEU A 83 -22.88 -28.38 -9.29
CA LEU A 83 -22.19 -28.11 -8.02
C LEU A 83 -20.69 -28.43 -8.10
N GLU A 84 -20.28 -29.45 -8.86
CA GLU A 84 -18.87 -29.77 -9.10
C GLU A 84 -18.14 -28.61 -9.82
N ARG A 85 -18.76 -28.02 -10.85
CA ARG A 85 -18.22 -26.81 -11.52
C ARG A 85 -18.09 -25.63 -10.56
N PHE A 86 -19.02 -25.51 -9.62
CA PHE A 86 -18.99 -24.50 -8.57
C PHE A 86 -17.85 -24.75 -7.56
N ASP A 87 -17.59 -26.01 -7.21
CA ASP A 87 -16.47 -26.43 -6.38
C ASP A 87 -15.11 -26.21 -7.07
N ASP A 88 -15.01 -26.42 -8.39
CA ASP A 88 -13.79 -26.16 -9.15
C ASP A 88 -13.41 -24.68 -9.16
N ASN A 89 -14.39 -23.78 -9.37
CA ASN A 89 -14.17 -22.33 -9.28
C ASN A 89 -13.71 -21.90 -7.89
N ARG A 90 -14.26 -22.51 -6.85
CA ARG A 90 -13.93 -22.25 -5.45
C ARG A 90 -12.52 -22.72 -5.07
N LEU A 91 -12.16 -23.95 -5.44
CA LEU A 91 -10.89 -24.58 -5.05
C LEU A 91 -9.68 -23.99 -5.79
N ASN A 92 -9.88 -23.50 -7.01
CA ASN A 92 -8.80 -22.96 -7.84
C ASN A 92 -8.61 -21.44 -7.71
N SER A 93 -9.47 -20.74 -6.94
CA SER A 93 -9.37 -19.30 -6.77
C SER A 93 -8.52 -18.92 -5.56
N PHE A 94 -7.58 -17.99 -5.75
CA PHE A 94 -6.85 -17.34 -4.66
C PHE A 94 -7.56 -16.08 -4.13
N ASN A 95 -8.62 -15.64 -4.81
CA ASN A 95 -9.39 -14.45 -4.48
C ASN A 95 -10.28 -14.70 -3.26
N PHE A 96 -10.18 -13.85 -2.24
CA PHE A 96 -10.93 -14.02 -1.00
C PHE A 96 -12.45 -14.02 -1.21
N PHE A 97 -12.99 -13.06 -1.98
CA PHE A 97 -14.43 -12.90 -2.18
C PHE A 97 -15.01 -14.06 -2.98
N THR A 98 -14.31 -14.52 -4.01
CA THR A 98 -14.71 -15.71 -4.78
C THR A 98 -14.85 -16.92 -3.85
N ARG A 99 -13.85 -17.16 -2.99
CA ARG A 99 -13.87 -18.29 -2.05
C ARG A 99 -14.98 -18.15 -1.02
N TYR A 100 -15.11 -16.98 -0.39
CA TYR A 100 -16.12 -16.72 0.63
C TYR A 100 -17.54 -16.91 0.11
N TYR A 101 -17.89 -16.25 -1.01
CA TYR A 101 -19.24 -16.39 -1.58
C TYR A 101 -19.51 -17.82 -2.04
N SER A 102 -18.50 -18.50 -2.58
CA SER A 102 -18.65 -19.89 -3.01
C SER A 102 -18.83 -20.83 -1.82
N ASP A 103 -18.01 -20.76 -0.77
CA ASP A 103 -18.20 -21.56 0.44
C ASP A 103 -19.59 -21.32 1.04
N THR A 104 -20.03 -20.05 1.11
CA THR A 104 -21.32 -19.66 1.68
C THR A 104 -22.50 -20.16 0.86
N LEU A 105 -22.51 -19.93 -0.46
CA LEU A 105 -23.59 -20.35 -1.33
C LEU A 105 -23.63 -21.88 -1.44
N ARG A 106 -22.49 -22.56 -1.47
CA ARG A 106 -22.42 -24.02 -1.46
C ARG A 106 -23.12 -24.62 -0.25
N ASP A 107 -22.85 -24.10 0.95
CA ASP A 107 -23.48 -24.58 2.19
C ASP A 107 -25.00 -24.33 2.17
N ILE A 108 -25.44 -23.20 1.61
CA ILE A 108 -26.87 -22.88 1.41
C ILE A 108 -27.52 -23.85 0.42
N PHE A 109 -26.89 -24.09 -0.73
CA PHE A 109 -27.40 -25.00 -1.76
C PHE A 109 -27.51 -26.43 -1.26
N LEU A 110 -26.49 -26.94 -0.56
CA LEU A 110 -26.52 -28.28 0.02
C LEU A 110 -27.60 -28.42 1.09
N SER A 111 -27.74 -27.42 1.96
CA SER A 111 -28.79 -27.41 2.99
C SER A 111 -30.18 -27.39 2.36
N ALA A 112 -30.40 -26.49 1.38
CA ALA A 112 -31.66 -26.40 0.65
C ALA A 112 -31.96 -27.69 -0.12
N ARG A 113 -30.96 -28.33 -0.73
CA ARG A 113 -31.12 -29.62 -1.42
C ARG A 113 -31.53 -30.73 -0.47
N ALA A 114 -30.89 -30.82 0.71
CA ALA A 114 -31.25 -31.81 1.72
C ALA A 114 -32.70 -31.63 2.21
N ASP A 115 -33.14 -30.38 2.39
CA ASP A 115 -34.53 -30.07 2.74
C ASP A 115 -35.50 -30.41 1.61
N ILE A 116 -35.12 -30.16 0.36
CA ILE A 116 -35.90 -30.50 -0.83
C ILE A 116 -36.06 -32.01 -0.99
N ASP A 117 -34.99 -32.78 -0.82
CA ASP A 117 -35.04 -34.24 -0.93
C ASP A 117 -35.94 -34.85 0.15
N LYS A 118 -35.88 -34.32 1.39
CA LYS A 118 -36.83 -34.68 2.46
C LYS A 118 -38.26 -34.28 2.10
N ALA A 119 -38.49 -33.05 1.70
CA ALA A 119 -39.83 -32.55 1.39
C ALA A 119 -40.48 -33.29 0.20
N GLY A 120 -39.69 -33.63 -0.82
CA GLY A 120 -40.11 -34.43 -1.97
C GLY A 120 -40.54 -35.84 -1.58
N ALA A 121 -39.83 -36.49 -0.67
CA ALA A 121 -40.22 -37.79 -0.11
C ALA A 121 -41.58 -37.76 0.61
N PHE A 122 -41.98 -36.59 1.12
CA PHE A 122 -43.27 -36.36 1.82
C PHE A 122 -44.29 -35.57 0.99
N PHE A 123 -44.04 -35.33 -0.30
CA PHE A 123 -44.90 -34.51 -1.18
C PHE A 123 -45.26 -33.12 -0.63
N ASN A 124 -44.36 -32.51 0.16
CA ASN A 124 -44.59 -31.23 0.82
C ASN A 124 -44.16 -30.04 -0.07
N THR A 125 -45.06 -29.61 -0.95
CA THR A 125 -44.81 -28.53 -1.92
C THR A 125 -44.52 -27.17 -1.29
N ARG A 126 -45.06 -26.89 -0.09
CA ARG A 126 -44.79 -25.64 0.62
C ARG A 126 -43.36 -25.54 1.12
N ALA A 127 -42.81 -26.65 1.61
CA ALA A 127 -41.41 -26.71 2.07
C ALA A 127 -40.44 -26.55 0.89
N LEU A 128 -40.71 -27.21 -0.24
CA LEU A 128 -39.95 -27.04 -1.49
C LEU A 128 -39.86 -25.57 -1.91
N LYS A 129 -41.02 -24.89 -1.97
CA LYS A 129 -41.09 -23.47 -2.34
C LYS A 129 -40.28 -22.59 -1.38
N LYS A 130 -40.42 -22.82 -0.07
CA LYS A 130 -39.72 -22.03 0.95
C LYS A 130 -38.20 -22.14 0.84
N SER A 131 -37.67 -23.35 0.61
CA SER A 131 -36.22 -23.54 0.45
C SER A 131 -35.70 -22.84 -0.80
N THR A 132 -36.43 -22.92 -1.92
CA THR A 132 -36.07 -22.21 -3.15
C THR A 132 -36.16 -20.68 -3.01
N GLU A 133 -37.20 -20.17 -2.35
CA GLU A 133 -37.36 -18.74 -2.07
C GLU A 133 -36.19 -18.19 -1.24
N TYR A 134 -35.77 -18.92 -0.21
CA TYR A 134 -34.62 -18.52 0.63
C TYR A 134 -33.31 -18.43 -0.17
N VAL A 135 -33.01 -19.42 -1.02
CA VAL A 135 -31.80 -19.36 -1.87
C VAL A 135 -31.84 -18.16 -2.82
N ASN A 136 -32.99 -17.91 -3.44
CA ASN A 136 -33.17 -16.75 -4.31
C ASN A 136 -33.00 -15.43 -3.57
N GLU A 137 -33.57 -15.30 -2.37
CA GLU A 137 -33.45 -14.11 -1.54
C GLU A 137 -31.98 -13.79 -1.24
N VAL A 138 -31.22 -14.78 -0.75
CA VAL A 138 -29.79 -14.60 -0.45
C VAL A 138 -29.02 -14.18 -1.70
N PHE A 139 -29.25 -14.87 -2.82
CA PHE A 139 -28.50 -14.59 -4.03
C PHE A 139 -28.85 -13.23 -4.65
N ASN A 140 -30.12 -12.82 -4.59
CA ASN A 140 -30.54 -11.50 -5.03
C ASN A 140 -29.89 -10.37 -4.21
N ASN A 141 -29.75 -10.55 -2.88
CA ASN A 141 -29.04 -9.58 -2.07
C ASN A 141 -27.57 -9.44 -2.50
N ILE A 142 -26.88 -10.56 -2.79
CA ILE A 142 -25.50 -10.52 -3.30
C ILE A 142 -25.44 -9.80 -4.65
N ARG A 143 -26.36 -10.09 -5.57
CA ARG A 143 -26.44 -9.44 -6.88
C ARG A 143 -26.61 -7.93 -6.76
N GLU A 144 -27.52 -7.48 -5.90
CA GLU A 144 -27.79 -6.05 -5.71
C GLU A 144 -26.51 -5.33 -5.27
N VAL A 145 -25.78 -5.91 -4.31
CA VAL A 145 -24.51 -5.35 -3.82
C VAL A 145 -23.45 -5.31 -4.92
N MET A 146 -23.30 -6.39 -5.69
CA MET A 146 -22.26 -6.49 -6.74
C MET A 146 -22.54 -5.60 -7.96
N ARG A 147 -23.83 -5.34 -8.25
CA ARG A 147 -24.26 -4.51 -9.38
C ARG A 147 -24.34 -3.03 -9.05
N ASP A 148 -24.42 -2.65 -7.77
CA ASP A 148 -24.41 -1.25 -7.39
C ASP A 148 -23.00 -0.65 -7.56
N ASP A 149 -22.84 0.18 -8.60
CA ASP A 149 -21.61 0.90 -8.89
C ASP A 149 -21.11 1.72 -7.68
N TRP A 150 -22.01 2.18 -6.81
CA TRP A 150 -21.64 2.97 -5.63
C TRP A 150 -20.81 2.17 -4.62
N ASN A 151 -20.98 0.85 -4.53
CA ASN A 151 -20.21 0.01 -3.62
C ASN A 151 -18.73 -0.14 -4.05
N PHE A 152 -18.40 0.35 -5.25
CA PHE A 152 -17.07 0.23 -5.86
C PHE A 152 -16.53 1.55 -6.40
N ASP A 153 -17.28 2.65 -6.24
CA ASP A 153 -16.82 3.99 -6.63
C ASP A 153 -16.00 4.63 -5.50
N PHE A 154 -14.74 4.20 -5.41
CA PHE A 154 -13.78 4.71 -4.42
C PHE A 154 -13.21 6.09 -4.78
N ASN A 155 -13.60 6.67 -5.93
CA ASN A 155 -13.14 7.98 -6.39
C ASN A 155 -14.23 9.05 -6.33
N SER A 156 -15.48 8.68 -6.02
CA SER A 156 -16.60 9.63 -5.99
C SER A 156 -16.35 10.77 -4.99
N GLU A 157 -16.39 12.00 -5.50
CA GLU A 157 -16.43 13.23 -4.70
C GLU A 157 -17.89 13.77 -4.56
N SER A 158 -18.93 12.99 -4.93
CA SER A 158 -20.32 13.47 -5.07
C SER A 158 -21.38 12.81 -4.16
N ASP A 159 -22.50 13.52 -4.03
CA ASP A 159 -23.76 13.34 -3.28
C ASP A 159 -23.81 12.38 -2.07
N MET A 160 -24.06 13.00 -0.90
CA MET A 160 -24.32 12.32 0.38
C MET A 160 -25.60 11.47 0.30
N LYS A 161 -25.45 10.15 0.34
CA LYS A 161 -26.54 9.23 0.65
C LYS A 161 -26.46 8.80 2.12
N ALA A 162 -27.59 8.85 2.82
CA ALA A 162 -27.72 8.36 4.18
C ALA A 162 -28.40 6.99 4.18
N PHE A 163 -27.75 6.02 4.81
CA PHE A 163 -28.30 4.68 5.02
C PHE A 163 -28.25 4.33 6.50
N ARG A 164 -29.22 3.55 6.97
CA ARG A 164 -29.20 2.97 8.32
C ARG A 164 -29.06 1.46 8.18
N LEU A 165 -27.96 0.93 8.66
CA LEU A 165 -27.68 -0.50 8.68
C LEU A 165 -27.74 -1.02 10.13
N SER A 166 -28.09 -2.29 10.26
CA SER A 166 -28.02 -3.01 11.54
C SER A 166 -26.70 -3.78 11.58
N PHE A 167 -26.01 -3.70 12.71
CA PHE A 167 -24.71 -4.35 12.91
C PHE A 167 -24.75 -5.15 14.19
N ASP A 168 -24.29 -6.40 14.12
CA ASP A 168 -23.94 -7.19 15.29
C ASP A 168 -22.43 -7.10 15.51
N LYS A 169 -22.04 -6.85 16.76
CA LYS A 169 -20.63 -6.74 17.16
C LYS A 169 -20.29 -7.83 18.16
N ILE A 170 -19.14 -8.47 17.95
CA ILE A 170 -18.55 -9.42 18.90
C ILE A 170 -17.32 -8.75 19.52
N ILE A 171 -17.31 -8.72 20.85
CA ILE A 171 -16.22 -8.14 21.64
C ILE A 171 -15.49 -9.28 22.34
N ILE A 172 -14.22 -9.46 21.98
CA ILE A 172 -13.34 -10.45 22.60
C ILE A 172 -12.41 -9.72 23.56
N ARG A 173 -12.60 -9.96 24.86
CA ARG A 173 -11.79 -9.37 25.92
C ARG A 173 -10.77 -10.40 26.41
N GLY A 174 -9.49 -10.12 26.22
CA GLY A 174 -8.37 -10.87 26.77
C GLY A 174 -7.61 -10.05 27.82
N ASN A 175 -6.63 -10.68 28.47
CA ASN A 175 -5.82 -10.02 29.51
C ASN A 175 -5.04 -8.80 28.96
N ASP A 176 -4.66 -8.83 27.68
CA ASP A 176 -3.80 -7.80 27.07
C ASP A 176 -4.39 -7.17 25.79
N ARG A 177 -5.59 -7.59 25.36
CA ARG A 177 -6.24 -7.10 24.13
C ARG A 177 -7.75 -7.06 24.22
N ASN A 178 -8.36 -6.02 23.65
CA ASN A 178 -9.80 -5.94 23.40
C ASN A 178 -10.02 -5.85 21.90
N ASP A 179 -10.44 -6.96 21.28
CA ASP A 179 -10.75 -6.97 19.86
C ASP A 179 -12.25 -6.80 19.66
N ILE A 180 -12.61 -5.92 18.72
CA ILE A 180 -13.99 -5.71 18.30
C ILE A 180 -14.09 -6.14 16.85
N TYR A 181 -14.95 -7.12 16.60
CA TYR A 181 -15.28 -7.61 15.27
C TYR A 181 -16.72 -7.23 14.92
N THR A 182 -16.95 -6.91 13.65
CA THR A 182 -18.30 -6.83 13.10
C THR A 182 -18.66 -8.17 12.48
N VAL A 183 -19.87 -8.66 12.76
CA VAL A 183 -20.42 -9.84 12.10
C VAL A 183 -20.89 -9.43 10.71
N ALA A 184 -20.33 -10.06 9.68
CA ALA A 184 -20.69 -9.78 8.31
C ALA A 184 -22.08 -10.35 7.99
N ASP A 185 -22.88 -9.57 7.26
CA ASP A 185 -24.05 -10.11 6.58
C ASP A 185 -23.62 -10.98 5.39
N THR A 186 -24.50 -11.87 4.94
CA THR A 186 -24.19 -12.82 3.86
C THR A 186 -23.76 -12.13 2.57
N ALA A 187 -24.30 -10.95 2.27
CA ALA A 187 -24.00 -10.18 1.06
C ALA A 187 -22.85 -9.18 1.25
N LEU A 188 -22.22 -9.17 2.42
CA LEU A 188 -21.12 -8.27 2.80
C LEU A 188 -21.45 -6.78 2.65
N VAL A 189 -22.73 -6.41 2.67
CA VAL A 189 -23.20 -5.01 2.54
C VAL A 189 -22.49 -4.12 3.55
N ASN A 190 -22.51 -4.53 4.81
CA ASN A 190 -21.90 -3.79 5.92
C ASN A 190 -20.39 -3.63 5.72
N PHE A 191 -19.74 -4.68 5.24
CA PHE A 191 -18.31 -4.65 4.97
C PHE A 191 -17.96 -3.66 3.84
N PHE A 192 -18.68 -3.66 2.71
CA PHE A 192 -18.40 -2.72 1.61
C PHE A 192 -18.56 -1.27 2.02
N TYR A 193 -19.55 -0.96 2.86
CA TYR A 193 -19.72 0.39 3.38
C TYR A 193 -18.62 0.78 4.39
N ASP A 194 -18.28 -0.11 5.33
CA ASP A 194 -17.20 0.15 6.29
C ASP A 194 -15.85 0.32 5.58
N PHE A 195 -15.58 -0.50 4.55
CA PHE A 195 -14.36 -0.42 3.76
C PHE A 195 -14.29 0.84 2.91
N SER A 196 -15.38 1.20 2.23
CA SER A 196 -15.49 2.46 1.49
C SER A 196 -15.30 3.67 2.41
N PHE A 197 -15.89 3.63 3.61
CA PHE A 197 -15.70 4.66 4.62
C PHE A 197 -14.22 4.76 5.06
N ALA A 198 -13.56 3.63 5.29
CA ALA A 198 -12.14 3.61 5.67
C ALA A 198 -11.23 4.18 4.56
N ILE A 199 -11.53 3.92 3.29
CA ILE A 199 -10.82 4.52 2.15
C ILE A 199 -11.01 6.04 2.15
N HIS A 200 -12.25 6.51 2.30
CA HIS A 200 -12.59 7.92 2.28
C HIS A 200 -12.02 8.68 3.49
N SER A 201 -12.14 8.14 4.70
CA SER A 201 -11.62 8.73 5.93
C SER A 201 -10.10 8.95 5.84
N ARG A 202 -9.41 8.04 5.15
CA ARG A 202 -7.96 8.07 4.88
C ARG A 202 -7.56 8.90 3.67
N LYS A 203 -8.53 9.46 2.92
CA LYS A 203 -8.31 10.19 1.66
C LYS A 203 -7.46 9.38 0.68
N LEU A 204 -7.80 8.11 0.55
CA LEU A 204 -7.20 7.21 -0.43
C LEU A 204 -7.98 7.31 -1.73
N TYR A 205 -7.26 7.15 -2.84
CA TYR A 205 -7.75 7.27 -4.20
C TYR A 205 -7.18 6.12 -5.03
N VAL A 206 -7.93 5.72 -6.04
CA VAL A 206 -7.47 4.70 -7.00
C VAL A 206 -6.37 5.32 -7.87
N CYS A 207 -5.14 4.83 -7.71
CA CYS A 207 -3.96 5.31 -8.41
C CYS A 207 -3.37 4.21 -9.29
N SER A 208 -2.65 4.58 -10.35
CA SER A 208 -1.89 3.63 -11.17
C SER A 208 -0.39 3.81 -10.92
N CYS A 209 0.29 2.72 -10.59
CA CYS A 209 1.73 2.75 -10.35
C CYS A 209 2.48 2.89 -11.68
N LYS A 210 3.30 3.95 -11.80
CA LYS A 210 4.14 4.20 -12.99
C LYS A 210 5.11 3.05 -13.31
N TYR A 211 5.53 2.29 -12.31
CA TYR A 211 6.62 1.30 -12.44
C TYR A 211 6.13 -0.10 -12.78
N CYS A 212 5.04 -0.56 -12.18
CA CYS A 212 4.49 -1.90 -12.42
C CYS A 212 3.14 -1.91 -13.12
N GLY A 213 2.53 -0.74 -13.37
CA GLY A 213 1.21 -0.62 -13.99
C GLY A 213 0.03 -1.05 -13.10
N LYS A 214 0.29 -1.63 -11.93
CA LYS A 214 -0.76 -2.07 -11.00
C LYS A 214 -1.54 -0.90 -10.46
N VAL A 215 -2.85 -1.09 -10.31
CA VAL A 215 -3.74 -0.16 -9.63
C VAL A 215 -3.65 -0.40 -8.12
N PHE A 216 -3.65 0.67 -7.33
CA PHE A 216 -3.50 0.62 -5.86
C PHE A 216 -4.22 1.81 -5.20
N LEU A 217 -4.44 1.73 -3.88
CA LEU A 217 -5.06 2.77 -3.07
C LEU A 217 -3.97 3.72 -2.51
N GLY A 218 -3.76 4.82 -3.21
CA GLY A 218 -2.75 5.83 -2.90
C GLY A 218 -3.34 7.15 -2.42
N LYS A 219 -2.48 8.07 -1.97
CA LYS A 219 -2.89 9.49 -1.83
C LYS A 219 -3.11 10.10 -3.21
N LYS A 220 -3.87 11.21 -3.27
CA LYS A 220 -4.07 11.97 -4.51
C LYS A 220 -2.72 12.25 -5.20
N ASN A 221 -2.63 11.91 -6.50
CA ASN A 221 -1.42 12.00 -7.33
C ASN A 221 -0.25 11.08 -6.91
N ALA A 222 -0.50 10.00 -6.16
CA ALA A 222 0.53 9.00 -5.90
C ALA A 222 0.94 8.30 -7.20
N VAL A 223 2.25 8.20 -7.45
CA VAL A 223 2.83 7.66 -8.68
C VAL A 223 3.47 6.27 -8.51
N CYS A 224 3.61 5.80 -7.28
CA CYS A 224 4.29 4.56 -6.92
C CYS A 224 3.50 3.82 -5.84
N CYS A 225 3.29 2.52 -6.03
CA CYS A 225 2.68 1.62 -5.03
C CYS A 225 3.70 1.22 -3.96
N ASP A 226 3.24 0.57 -2.88
CA ASP A 226 4.09 0.16 -1.75
C ASP A 226 4.96 -1.09 -2.04
N GLY A 227 4.97 -1.58 -3.28
CA GLY A 227 5.84 -2.69 -3.71
C GLY A 227 7.32 -2.34 -3.57
N THR A 228 8.09 -3.24 -2.96
CA THR A 228 9.51 -3.02 -2.61
C THR A 228 10.38 -2.60 -3.80
N GLU A 229 10.24 -3.27 -4.95
CA GLU A 229 10.98 -2.95 -6.19
C GLU A 229 10.56 -1.60 -6.79
N CYS A 230 9.26 -1.30 -6.77
CA CYS A 230 8.72 -0.04 -7.26
C CYS A 230 9.21 1.12 -6.40
N GLN A 231 9.16 0.97 -5.07
CA GLN A 231 9.67 1.95 -4.11
C GLN A 231 11.17 2.17 -4.27
N ALA A 232 11.97 1.10 -4.42
CA ALA A 232 13.41 1.23 -4.64
C ALA A 232 13.71 2.06 -5.91
N THR A 233 13.00 1.78 -7.00
CA THR A 233 13.15 2.51 -8.27
C THR A 233 12.72 3.97 -8.13
N TYR A 234 11.56 4.23 -7.53
CA TYR A 234 11.05 5.58 -7.27
C TYR A 234 12.01 6.42 -6.42
N GLN A 235 12.53 5.85 -5.33
CA GLN A 235 13.48 6.55 -4.46
C GLN A 235 14.80 6.85 -5.18
N ASN A 236 15.25 5.98 -6.09
CA ASN A 236 16.41 6.24 -6.92
C ASN A 236 16.15 7.37 -7.93
N GLU A 237 14.99 7.38 -8.59
CA GLU A 237 14.58 8.49 -9.48
C GLU A 237 14.54 9.82 -8.72
N LEU A 238 13.95 9.86 -7.52
CA LEU A 238 13.92 11.05 -6.66
C LEU A 238 15.33 11.51 -6.26
N LYS A 239 16.22 10.59 -5.86
CA LYS A 239 17.61 10.92 -5.53
C LYS A 239 18.35 11.49 -6.74
N ASN A 240 18.14 10.92 -7.92
CA ASN A 240 18.76 11.37 -9.16
C ASN A 240 18.18 12.70 -9.65
N ALA A 241 16.88 12.94 -9.49
CA ALA A 241 16.25 14.23 -9.75
C ALA A 241 16.83 15.32 -8.84
N LYS A 242 16.90 15.07 -7.52
CA LYS A 242 17.54 15.98 -6.56
C LYS A 242 19.04 16.20 -6.81
N ARG A 243 19.75 15.22 -7.38
CA ARG A 243 21.13 15.40 -7.84
C ARG A 243 21.17 16.34 -9.05
N ARG A 244 20.34 16.09 -10.07
CA ARG A 244 20.25 16.93 -11.27
C ARG A 244 19.84 18.37 -10.98
N GLU A 245 18.90 18.60 -10.06
CA GLU A 245 18.52 19.95 -9.62
C GLU A 245 19.68 20.67 -8.92
N ARG A 246 20.46 19.97 -8.09
CA ARG A 246 21.67 20.53 -7.47
C ARG A 246 22.76 20.81 -8.51
N ASP A 247 22.97 19.88 -9.43
CA ASP A 247 23.98 20.00 -10.48
C ASP A 247 23.68 21.13 -11.47
N ASN A 248 22.39 21.44 -11.70
CA ASN A 248 21.92 22.54 -12.55
C ASN A 248 21.65 23.85 -11.78
N GLY A 249 21.98 23.92 -10.49
CA GLY A 249 21.71 25.11 -9.67
C GLY A 249 22.50 26.33 -10.15
N THR A 250 21.87 27.52 -10.12
CA THR A 250 22.45 28.80 -10.56
C THR A 250 23.84 29.09 -9.97
N TYR A 251 24.06 28.67 -8.72
CA TYR A 251 25.29 28.86 -7.96
C TYR A 251 26.27 27.67 -8.01
N GLN A 252 25.82 26.52 -8.51
CA GLN A 252 26.59 25.27 -8.52
C GLN A 252 27.91 25.42 -9.28
N LYS A 253 27.94 26.25 -10.32
CA LYS A 253 29.17 26.57 -11.08
C LYS A 253 30.31 27.04 -10.16
N TYR A 254 30.02 27.79 -9.10
CA TYR A 254 31.05 28.29 -8.16
C TYR A 254 31.57 27.19 -7.24
N LEU A 255 30.67 26.34 -6.72
CA LEU A 255 31.04 25.19 -5.89
C LEU A 255 31.91 24.21 -6.67
N THR A 256 31.53 23.90 -7.91
CA THR A 256 32.30 23.02 -8.80
C THR A 256 33.67 23.62 -9.14
N LYS A 257 33.72 24.92 -9.49
CA LYS A 257 34.99 25.62 -9.76
C LYS A 257 35.94 25.57 -8.55
N LEU A 258 35.46 25.86 -7.34
CA LEU A 258 36.29 25.85 -6.13
C LEU A 258 36.77 24.44 -5.79
N SER A 259 35.87 23.45 -5.81
CA SER A 259 36.19 22.06 -5.46
C SER A 259 37.23 21.47 -6.43
N ASN A 260 37.10 21.73 -7.72
CA ASN A 260 38.08 21.33 -8.73
C ASN A 260 39.44 22.00 -8.49
N TYR A 261 39.44 23.31 -8.22
CA TYR A 261 40.69 24.04 -7.96
C TYR A 261 41.42 23.50 -6.72
N ILE A 262 40.71 23.32 -5.60
CA ILE A 262 41.28 22.79 -4.36
C ILE A 262 41.75 21.34 -4.55
N GLY A 263 40.94 20.50 -5.21
CA GLY A 263 41.27 19.11 -5.50
C GLY A 263 42.57 18.95 -6.29
N GLN A 264 42.85 19.85 -7.22
CA GLN A 264 44.11 19.88 -7.97
C GLN A 264 45.32 20.32 -7.13
N GLN A 265 45.13 21.01 -5.99
CA GLN A 265 46.23 21.44 -5.13
C GLN A 265 46.70 20.36 -4.16
N LYS A 266 45.83 19.40 -3.77
CA LYS A 266 46.19 18.35 -2.80
C LYS A 266 47.33 17.45 -3.29
N PRO A 267 47.31 16.88 -4.51
CA PRO A 267 48.42 16.08 -5.01
C PRO A 267 49.72 16.87 -5.12
N LYS A 268 49.62 18.16 -5.52
CA LYS A 268 50.78 19.06 -5.61
C LYS A 268 51.40 19.34 -4.24
N LEU A 269 50.56 19.52 -3.21
CA LEU A 269 51.04 19.67 -1.83
C LEU A 269 51.72 18.38 -1.39
N SER A 270 51.04 17.23 -1.54
CA SER A 270 51.55 15.91 -1.15
C SER A 270 52.93 15.63 -1.72
N ALA A 271 53.14 15.92 -3.01
CA ALA A 271 54.44 15.77 -3.65
C ALA A 271 55.50 16.74 -3.10
N ARG A 272 55.10 17.96 -2.71
CA ARG A 272 56.01 19.00 -2.22
C ARG A 272 56.43 18.76 -0.76
N VAL A 273 55.55 18.20 0.07
CA VAL A 273 55.79 17.90 1.49
C VAL A 273 56.09 16.43 1.76
N ASN A 274 56.54 15.68 0.74
CA ASN A 274 56.92 14.26 0.85
C ASN A 274 55.87 13.39 1.59
N GLU A 275 54.58 13.58 1.26
CA GLU A 275 53.45 12.84 1.84
C GLU A 275 53.27 12.98 3.36
N ASP A 276 53.76 14.08 3.94
CA ASP A 276 53.58 14.40 5.36
C ASP A 276 52.09 14.38 5.78
N SER A 277 51.75 13.43 6.66
CA SER A 277 50.37 13.19 7.08
C SER A 277 49.77 14.37 7.85
N GLU A 278 50.57 15.07 8.67
CA GLU A 278 50.09 16.17 9.50
C GLU A 278 49.74 17.38 8.64
N VAL A 279 50.60 17.72 7.67
CA VAL A 279 50.34 18.80 6.71
C VAL A 279 49.12 18.48 5.84
N LEU A 280 48.98 17.23 5.39
CA LEU A 280 47.83 16.81 4.59
C LEU A 280 46.52 16.81 5.39
N GLN A 281 46.55 16.48 6.69
CA GLN A 281 45.39 16.62 7.58
C GLN A 281 45.01 18.09 7.81
N ARG A 282 45.99 18.97 8.03
CA ARG A 282 45.75 20.44 8.12
C ARG A 282 45.12 20.97 6.84
N PHE A 283 45.62 20.54 5.68
CA PHE A 283 45.03 20.88 4.38
C PHE A 283 43.57 20.40 4.25
N ASP A 284 43.28 19.15 4.61
CA ASP A 284 41.92 18.60 4.51
C ASP A 284 40.92 19.30 5.45
N LYS A 285 41.38 19.71 6.64
CA LYS A 285 40.58 20.50 7.59
C LYS A 285 40.24 21.88 7.00
N GLU A 286 41.23 22.59 6.49
CA GLU A 286 41.03 23.92 5.92
C GLU A 286 40.24 23.89 4.60
N ARG A 287 40.45 22.87 3.76
CA ARG A 287 39.60 22.64 2.57
C ARG A 287 38.11 22.66 2.93
N LYS A 288 37.72 22.01 4.03
CA LYS A 288 36.32 21.98 4.49
C LYS A 288 35.85 23.38 4.90
N ALA A 289 36.68 24.13 5.63
CA ALA A 289 36.37 25.50 6.04
C ALA A 289 36.17 26.45 4.85
N TYR A 290 37.08 26.43 3.87
CA TYR A 290 36.95 27.25 2.66
C TYR A 290 35.73 26.87 1.80
N THR A 291 35.39 25.59 1.76
CA THR A 291 34.17 25.13 1.08
C THR A 291 32.91 25.64 1.80
N GLN A 292 32.92 25.69 3.13
CA GLN A 292 31.80 26.21 3.91
C GLN A 292 31.62 27.72 3.71
N ILE A 293 32.70 28.50 3.71
CA ILE A 293 32.66 29.96 3.44
C ILE A 293 31.94 30.26 2.12
N LEU A 294 32.19 29.47 1.06
CA LEU A 294 31.50 29.66 -0.22
C LEU A 294 30.02 29.28 -0.13
N LYS A 295 29.67 28.21 0.61
CA LYS A 295 28.27 27.81 0.81
C LYS A 295 27.50 28.87 1.57
N ASP A 296 28.06 29.41 2.65
CA ASP A 296 27.42 30.44 3.48
C ASP A 296 27.09 31.68 2.63
N LYS A 297 28.02 32.11 1.75
CA LYS A 297 27.78 33.23 0.83
C LYS A 297 26.71 32.92 -0.23
N ILE A 298 26.63 31.67 -0.68
CA ILE A 298 25.55 31.23 -1.60
C ILE A 298 24.21 31.23 -0.88
N GLU A 299 24.16 30.76 0.36
CA GLU A 299 22.95 30.76 1.19
C GLU A 299 22.45 32.19 1.47
N GLU A 300 23.35 33.14 1.72
CA GLU A 300 23.04 34.58 1.83
C GLU A 300 22.37 35.10 0.54
N TYR A 301 22.99 34.84 -0.63
CA TYR A 301 22.42 35.25 -1.92
C TYR A 301 21.07 34.60 -2.21
N GLN A 302 20.89 33.34 -1.82
CA GLN A 302 19.63 32.62 -1.99
C GLN A 302 18.54 33.16 -1.06
N ALA A 303 18.87 33.51 0.19
CA ALA A 303 17.94 34.12 1.13
C ALA A 303 17.45 35.50 0.66
N GLU A 304 18.33 36.25 -0.02
CA GLU A 304 18.00 37.55 -0.63
C GLU A 304 17.35 37.45 -2.02
N ASN A 305 17.12 36.24 -2.55
CA ASN A 305 16.66 35.99 -3.93
C ASN A 305 17.50 36.69 -5.00
N ARG A 306 18.80 36.89 -4.74
CA ARG A 306 19.73 37.47 -5.70
C ARG A 306 20.15 36.43 -6.73
N LEU A 307 20.66 36.89 -7.86
CA LEU A 307 21.36 36.07 -8.86
C LEU A 307 22.87 36.32 -8.74
N PRO A 308 23.75 35.40 -9.19
CA PRO A 308 25.18 35.66 -9.20
C PRO A 308 25.51 36.86 -10.07
N ASP A 309 26.19 37.83 -9.47
CA ASP A 309 26.60 39.09 -10.04
C ASP A 309 28.14 39.23 -9.97
N ASP A 310 28.66 40.41 -10.33
CA ASP A 310 30.09 40.70 -10.28
C ASP A 310 30.65 40.60 -8.85
N GLU A 311 29.84 40.90 -7.83
CA GLU A 311 30.24 40.76 -6.43
C GLU A 311 30.48 39.29 -6.07
N MET A 312 29.61 38.37 -6.50
CA MET A 312 29.80 36.93 -6.29
C MET A 312 31.05 36.39 -7.00
N GLU A 313 31.34 36.88 -8.22
CA GLU A 313 32.57 36.49 -8.93
C GLU A 313 33.82 37.05 -8.22
N GLN A 314 33.78 38.29 -7.76
CA GLN A 314 34.88 38.88 -6.99
C GLN A 314 35.11 38.14 -5.67
N PHE A 315 34.04 37.80 -4.95
CA PHE A 315 34.12 37.00 -3.73
C PHE A 315 34.81 35.66 -3.98
N TYR A 316 34.39 34.94 -5.03
CA TYR A 316 35.02 33.69 -5.44
C TYR A 316 36.52 33.85 -5.75
N ILE A 317 36.89 34.89 -6.51
CA ILE A 317 38.30 35.19 -6.85
C ILE A 317 39.11 35.46 -5.58
N GLN A 318 38.57 36.23 -4.63
CA GLN A 318 39.26 36.53 -3.38
C GLN A 318 39.41 35.29 -2.50
N LEU A 319 38.37 34.46 -2.39
CA LEU A 319 38.41 33.20 -1.66
C LEU A 319 39.48 32.27 -2.23
N ARG A 320 39.56 32.17 -3.56
CA ARG A 320 40.60 31.41 -4.27
C ARG A 320 42.00 31.94 -3.99
N LYS A 321 42.21 33.27 -4.02
CA LYS A 321 43.50 33.89 -3.69
C LYS A 321 43.91 33.62 -2.24
N LYS A 322 42.97 33.72 -1.29
CA LYS A 322 43.21 33.38 0.12
C LYS A 322 43.64 31.93 0.27
N PHE A 323 42.94 31.00 -0.39
CA PHE A 323 43.32 29.60 -0.37
C PHE A 323 44.71 29.34 -0.95
N ALA A 324 45.06 29.99 -2.07
CA ALA A 324 46.38 29.86 -2.68
C ALA A 324 47.53 30.34 -1.76
N ARG A 325 47.28 31.38 -0.96
CA ARG A 325 48.24 31.86 0.05
C ARG A 325 48.40 30.85 1.18
N PHE A 326 47.29 30.34 1.71
CA PHE A 326 47.30 29.28 2.72
C PHE A 326 48.07 28.04 2.24
N TRP A 327 47.77 27.57 1.03
CA TRP A 327 48.45 26.41 0.43
C TRP A 327 49.96 26.61 0.32
N ASN A 328 50.40 27.79 -0.16
CA ASN A 328 51.83 28.11 -0.22
C ASN A 328 52.45 28.22 1.18
N GLY A 329 51.73 28.80 2.15
CA GLY A 329 52.16 28.91 3.53
C GLY A 329 52.46 27.54 4.15
N LEU A 330 51.55 26.58 4.02
CA LEU A 330 51.74 25.21 4.50
C LEU A 330 53.01 24.56 3.93
N ALA A 331 53.23 24.71 2.62
CA ALA A 331 54.40 24.13 1.97
C ALA A 331 55.72 24.77 2.45
N VAL A 332 55.74 26.11 2.60
CA VAL A 332 56.92 26.85 3.04
C VAL A 332 57.22 26.62 4.52
N GLU A 333 56.20 26.57 5.38
CA GLU A 333 56.36 26.21 6.81
C GLU A 333 57.05 24.85 6.94
N TRP A 334 56.52 23.85 6.24
CA TRP A 334 57.10 22.50 6.24
C TRP A 334 58.53 22.48 5.68
N GLU A 335 58.79 23.18 4.56
CA GLU A 335 60.13 23.30 3.97
C GLU A 335 61.13 23.93 4.95
N LYS A 336 60.75 24.97 5.69
CA LYS A 336 61.62 25.61 6.70
C LYS A 336 61.94 24.69 7.87
N GLU A 337 60.94 23.99 8.37
CA GLU A 337 61.08 23.07 9.50
C GLU A 337 61.93 21.84 9.15
N HIS A 338 61.87 21.36 7.89
CA HIS A 338 62.47 20.08 7.49
C HIS A 338 63.70 20.21 6.57
N ARG A 339 63.92 21.37 5.93
CA ARG A 339 65.09 21.60 5.07
C ARG A 339 66.10 22.61 5.63
N GLY A 340 65.79 23.30 6.73
CA GLY A 340 66.75 24.13 7.46
C GLY A 340 67.39 25.24 6.62
N GLU A 341 66.61 26.27 6.27
CA GLU A 341 67.15 27.54 5.78
C GLU A 341 66.73 28.65 6.75
N LEU A 342 67.71 29.13 7.53
CA LEU A 342 67.67 30.35 8.34
C LEU A 342 67.85 31.57 7.43
#